data_AF-B2RGL5-F1
#
_entry.id   AF-B2RGL5-F1
#
_cell.length_a   1.000
_cell.length_b   1.000
_cell.length_c   1.000
_cell.angle_alpha   90.00
_cell.angle_beta   90.00
_cell.angle_gamma   90.00
#
_symmetry.space_group_name_H-M   'P 1'
#
loop_
_entity.id
_entity.type
_entity.pdbx_description
1 polymer ?
#
loop_
_entity_poly.entity_id
_entity_poly.type
_entity_poly.pdbx_seq_one_letter_code
_entity_poly.pdbx_strand_id
1 'polypeptide(L)'
;MSEGHATGMTTVHVDFNDVARDGKVVALRDRADGPLAIGDLVTAVDQFDGELATPAVVAEQDDDGRVLYLAPLAGNRPEED
;
A
#
# COMPACT_ATOMS: atom_id res chain seq x y z
N MET A 1 -17.40 -1.35 -26.58
CA MET A 1 -17.13 -0.33 -25.56
C MET A 1 -15.79 -0.73 -24.99
N SER A 2 -14.72 -0.01 -25.37
CA SER A 2 -13.39 -0.31 -24.87
C SER A 2 -13.27 0.35 -23.51
N GLU A 3 -13.63 -0.40 -22.46
CA GLU A 3 -13.29 0.00 -21.09
C GLU A 3 -11.78 0.06 -21.01
N GLY A 4 -11.27 1.29 -20.91
CA GLY A 4 -9.86 1.53 -20.69
C GLY A 4 -9.45 0.76 -19.45
N HIS A 5 -8.55 -0.20 -19.64
CA HIS A 5 -7.77 -0.78 -18.57
C HIS A 5 -7.13 0.42 -17.86
N ALA A 6 -7.72 0.84 -16.73
CA ALA A 6 -7.06 1.76 -15.84
C ALA A 6 -5.83 0.99 -15.35
N THR A 7 -4.71 1.15 -16.06
CA THR A 7 -3.35 0.93 -15.54
C THR A 7 -3.08 1.98 -14.46
N GLY A 8 -4.01 2.14 -13.53
CA GLY A 8 -3.84 2.93 -12.32
C GLY A 8 -3.43 1.94 -11.25
N MET A 9 -2.21 2.09 -10.74
CA MET A 9 -1.79 1.36 -9.54
C MET A 9 -2.86 1.53 -8.46
N THR A 10 -3.31 0.43 -7.86
CA THR A 10 -4.34 0.46 -6.82
C THR A 10 -3.82 1.26 -5.63
N THR A 11 -4.58 2.25 -5.18
CA THR A 11 -4.24 3.05 -4.01
C THR A 11 -4.76 2.36 -2.77
N VAL A 12 -3.97 2.42 -1.69
CA VAL A 12 -4.33 1.90 -0.38
C VAL A 12 -4.04 2.95 0.66
N HIS A 13 -5.05 3.33 1.43
CA HIS A 13 -4.84 4.24 2.54
C HIS A 13 -4.24 3.50 3.74
N VAL A 14 -3.13 4.02 4.24
CA VAL A 14 -2.38 3.44 5.35
C VAL A 14 -2.13 4.48 6.44
N ASP A 15 -1.81 3.99 7.63
CA ASP A 15 -1.25 4.83 8.68
C ASP A 15 0.25 4.57 8.75
N PHE A 16 1.07 5.53 8.30
CA PHE A 16 2.52 5.37 8.37
C PHE A 16 3.07 5.46 9.80
N ASN A 17 2.26 5.89 10.79
CA ASN A 17 2.65 5.79 12.19
C ASN A 17 2.53 4.35 12.71
N ASP A 18 1.70 3.53 12.08
CA ASP A 18 1.50 2.11 12.39
C ASP A 18 2.40 1.25 11.49
N VAL A 19 3.71 1.33 11.76
CA VAL A 19 4.72 0.52 11.08
C VAL A 19 4.78 -0.84 11.78
N ALA A 20 4.50 -1.91 11.02
CA ALA A 20 4.69 -3.27 11.49
C ALA A 20 6.19 -3.60 11.64
N ARG A 21 6.46 -4.75 12.27
CA ARG A 21 7.81 -5.31 12.28
C ARG A 21 8.33 -5.49 10.85
N ASP A 22 9.64 -5.32 10.69
CA ASP A 22 10.36 -5.45 9.41
C ASP A 22 10.14 -4.30 8.40
N GLY A 23 9.65 -3.14 8.85
CA GLY A 23 9.53 -1.94 8.00
C GLY A 23 8.35 -1.99 7.02
N LYS A 24 7.40 -2.89 7.27
CA LYS A 24 6.14 -2.99 6.52
C LYS A 24 5.12 -2.04 7.12
N VAL A 25 4.25 -1.48 6.30
CA VAL A 25 3.16 -0.61 6.74
C VAL A 25 1.88 -1.43 6.80
N VAL A 26 1.09 -1.22 7.86
CA VAL A 26 -0.19 -1.90 8.02
C VAL A 26 -1.26 -1.15 7.24
N ALA A 27 -2.05 -1.90 6.46
CA ALA A 27 -3.17 -1.38 5.72
C ALA A 27 -4.41 -2.24 5.95
N LEU A 28 -5.58 -1.62 5.89
CA LEU A 28 -6.86 -2.34 5.87
C LEU A 28 -7.31 -2.53 4.43
N ARG A 29 -7.69 -3.75 4.08
CA ARG A 29 -8.17 -4.09 2.73
C ARG A 29 -9.40 -3.28 2.31
N ASP A 30 -10.25 -2.93 3.26
CA ASP A 30 -11.45 -2.10 3.02
C ASP A 30 -11.09 -0.66 2.58
N ARG A 31 -9.85 -0.25 2.79
CA ARG A 31 -9.31 1.05 2.38
C ARG A 31 -8.53 1.02 1.06
N ALA A 32 -8.63 -0.08 0.33
CA ALA A 32 -8.13 -0.18 -1.03
C ALA A 32 -9.24 0.14 -2.02
N ASP A 33 -8.89 0.84 -3.11
CA ASP A 33 -9.83 1.13 -4.22
C ASP A 33 -10.24 -0.12 -5.03
N GLY A 34 -9.75 -1.31 -4.65
CA GLY A 34 -10.04 -2.55 -5.36
C GLY A 34 -9.58 -3.80 -4.62
N PRO A 35 -9.87 -4.98 -5.19
CA PRO A 35 -9.38 -6.24 -4.65
C PRO A 35 -7.85 -6.29 -4.71
N LEU A 36 -7.23 -6.70 -3.61
CA LEU A 36 -5.78 -6.86 -3.50
C LEU A 36 -5.41 -8.29 -3.14
N ALA A 37 -4.33 -8.77 -3.74
CA ALA A 37 -3.68 -10.04 -3.48
C ALA A 37 -2.21 -9.84 -3.11
N ILE A 38 -1.61 -10.84 -2.47
CA ILE A 38 -0.18 -10.86 -2.18
C ILE A 38 0.60 -10.78 -3.51
N GLY A 39 1.56 -9.86 -3.57
CA GLY A 39 2.37 -9.57 -4.74
C GLY A 39 1.87 -8.39 -5.59
N ASP A 40 0.68 -7.85 -5.31
CA ASP A 40 0.17 -6.69 -6.05
C ASP A 40 0.95 -5.42 -5.71
N LEU A 41 1.22 -4.63 -6.76
CA LEU A 41 1.84 -3.31 -6.65
C LEU A 41 0.77 -2.27 -6.34
N VAL A 42 1.01 -1.50 -5.29
CA VAL A 42 0.08 -0.50 -4.77
C VAL A 42 0.79 0.82 -4.50
N THR A 43 0.01 1.89 -4.41
CA THR A 43 0.47 3.17 -3.87
C THR A 43 -0.09 3.30 -2.46
N ALA A 44 0.76 3.21 -1.45
CA ALA A 44 0.39 3.44 -0.06
C ALA A 44 0.32 4.95 0.19
N VAL A 45 -0.86 5.45 0.58
CA VAL A 45 -1.12 6.88 0.81
C VAL A 45 -1.50 7.10 2.27
N ASP A 46 -0.96 8.15 2.89
CA ASP A 46 -1.27 8.44 4.29
C ASP A 46 -2.75 8.79 4.45
N GLN A 47 -3.42 8.16 5.40
CA GLN A 47 -4.85 8.32 5.61
C GLN A 47 -5.26 9.66 6.23
N PHE A 48 -4.33 10.39 6.86
CA PHE A 48 -4.61 11.64 7.56
C PHE A 48 -4.24 12.86 6.72
N ASP A 49 -3.06 12.81 6.10
CA ASP A 49 -2.46 13.94 5.41
C ASP A 49 -2.61 13.83 3.89
N GLY A 50 -2.59 12.60 3.35
CA GLY A 50 -2.70 12.32 1.92
C GLY A 50 -1.53 12.84 1.07
N GLU A 51 -0.61 13.62 1.63
CA GLU A 51 0.57 14.15 0.94
C GLU A 51 1.68 13.09 0.80
N LEU A 52 1.76 12.15 1.74
CA LEU A 52 2.74 11.07 1.70
C LEU A 52 2.19 9.88 0.89
N ALA A 53 2.74 9.69 -0.31
CA ALA A 53 2.45 8.55 -1.17
C ALA A 53 3.74 7.79 -1.49
N THR A 54 3.78 6.49 -1.18
CA THR A 54 4.94 5.64 -1.45
C THR A 54 4.53 4.39 -2.24
N PRO A 55 5.28 4.01 -3.28
CA PRO A 55 5.03 2.76 -3.98
C PRO A 55 5.40 1.57 -3.08
N ALA A 56 4.51 0.60 -2.99
CA ALA A 56 4.65 -0.57 -2.15
C ALA A 56 4.13 -1.84 -2.85
N VAL A 57 4.41 -2.99 -2.25
CA VAL A 57 3.86 -4.28 -2.65
C VAL A 57 3.11 -4.89 -1.48
N VAL A 58 1.98 -5.53 -1.74
CA VAL A 58 1.28 -6.34 -0.74
C VAL A 58 2.15 -7.56 -0.43
N ALA A 59 2.88 -7.52 0.68
CA ALA A 59 3.82 -8.58 1.04
C ALA A 59 3.11 -9.74 1.74
N GLU A 60 2.17 -9.44 2.64
CA GLU A 60 1.44 -10.43 3.43
C GLU A 60 -0.01 -9.98 3.68
N GLN A 61 -0.84 -10.94 4.04
CA GLN A 61 -2.22 -10.72 4.50
C GLN A 61 -2.43 -11.52 5.78
N ASP A 62 -3.29 -11.04 6.68
CA ASP A 62 -3.70 -11.84 7.84
C ASP A 62 -4.61 -13.02 7.42
N ASP A 63 -4.83 -13.99 8.32
CA ASP A 63 -5.67 -15.16 8.08
C ASP A 63 -7.11 -14.82 7.64
N ASP A 64 -7.70 -13.72 8.13
CA ASP A 64 -9.02 -13.25 7.72
C ASP A 64 -8.96 -12.41 6.42
N GLY A 65 -7.77 -12.05 5.95
CA GLY A 65 -7.52 -11.26 4.75
C GLY A 65 -7.99 -9.80 4.86
N ARG A 66 -8.20 -9.28 6.08
CA ARG A 66 -8.62 -7.89 6.33
C ARG A 66 -7.44 -6.95 6.45
N VAL A 67 -6.35 -7.43 7.01
CA VAL A 67 -5.12 -6.66 7.19
C VAL A 67 -4.14 -7.05 6.10
N LEU A 68 -3.54 -6.04 5.47
CA LEU A 68 -2.50 -6.17 4.47
C LEU A 68 -1.21 -5.57 5.05
N TYR A 69 -0.11 -6.27 4.88
CA TYR A 69 1.22 -5.75 5.22
C TYR A 69 1.91 -5.34 3.93
N LEU A 70 2.12 -4.03 3.78
CA LEU A 70 2.71 -3.46 2.59
C LEU A 70 4.21 -3.27 2.78
N ALA A 71 5.03 -3.88 1.93
CA ALA A 71 6.46 -3.63 1.91
C ALA A 71 6.75 -2.45 0.96
N PRO A 72 7.36 -1.36 1.44
CA PRO A 72 7.75 -0.26 0.58
C PRO A 72 8.79 -0.76 -0.43
N LEU A 73 8.58 -0.42 -1.71
CA LEU A 73 9.58 -0.71 -2.74
C LEU A 73 10.74 0.25 -2.47
N ALA A 74 11.89 -0.31 -2.10
CA ALA A 74 13.10 0.47 -1.84
C ALA A 74 13.51 1.21 -3.13
N GLY A 75 13.00 2.44 -3.28
CA GLY A 75 13.19 3.28 -4.46
C GLY A 75 13.35 4.76 -4.11
N ASN A 76 12.89 5.20 -2.95
CA ASN A 76 13.18 6.52 -2.39
C ASN A 76 13.38 6.36 -0.88
N ARG A 77 14.58 5.96 -0.43
CA ARG A 77 15.03 6.57 0.83
C ARG A 77 15.13 8.06 0.51
N PRO A 78 14.51 8.98 1.27
CA PRO A 78 15.16 10.28 1.36
C PRO A 78 16.58 9.96 1.83
N GLU A 79 17.56 10.21 0.97
CA GLU A 79 18.93 10.32 1.44
C GLU A 79 18.86 11.38 2.54
N GLU A 80 18.96 10.95 3.80
CA GLU A 80 19.16 11.87 4.91
C GLU A 80 20.57 12.44 4.71
N ASP A 81 20.63 13.64 4.12
CA ASP A 81 21.80 14.53 4.16
C ASP A 81 21.70 15.45 5.39
#